data_AF-K6UFD8-F1
#
_entry.id   AF-K6UFD8-F1
#
_cell.length_a   1.000
_cell.length_b   1.000
_cell.length_c   1.000
_cell.angle_alpha   90.00
_cell.angle_beta   90.00
_cell.angle_gamma   90.00
#
_symmetry.space_group_name_H-M   'P 1'
#
loop_
_entity.id
_entity.type
_entity.pdbx_description
1 polymer ?
#
loop_
_entity_poly.entity_id
_entity_poly.type
_entity_poly.pdbx_seq_one_letter_code
_entity_poly.pdbx_strand_id
1 'polypeptide(L)'
;MVDNLKGYLDEEDDSFNIGCANAYSHMTELALNPNISGFCEYTNYWFYGKLKSAYKITYNDILRAFFNGVGNFEDCVELTEAIDERTYIDLKKLDELYEKFYNFKNKSSTQDSNRCKTGIECAQEYKNHESTCKGNGNNGFCNELENFRNLFNTHLKSVIECKNIEELPSFQGSPLAATISIPVSVMSLISFFSFITYKVCKYFVQK
;
A
#
# COMPACT_ATOMS: atom_id res chain seq x y z
N MET A 1 -30.19 -5.83 6.45
CA MET A 1 -28.84 -6.05 5.90
C MET A 1 -28.65 -7.50 5.46
N VAL A 2 -28.85 -8.48 6.36
CA VAL A 2 -28.73 -9.93 6.07
C VAL A 2 -29.63 -10.38 4.90
N ASP A 3 -30.85 -9.86 4.77
CA ASP A 3 -31.77 -10.28 3.71
C ASP A 3 -31.35 -9.84 2.29
N ASN A 4 -30.58 -8.76 2.15
CA ASN A 4 -30.09 -8.29 0.84
C ASN A 4 -28.84 -9.05 0.37
N LEU A 5 -28.20 -9.83 1.24
CA LEU A 5 -26.96 -10.56 0.97
C LEU A 5 -27.17 -12.08 0.81
N LYS A 6 -28.37 -12.60 1.10
CA LYS A 6 -28.70 -14.05 1.02
C LYS A 6 -28.48 -14.68 -0.36
N GLY A 7 -28.56 -13.91 -1.45
CA GLY A 7 -28.31 -14.42 -2.81
C GLY A 7 -26.83 -14.53 -3.20
N TYR A 8 -25.92 -14.20 -2.28
CA TYR A 8 -24.49 -14.00 -2.52
C TYR A 8 -23.61 -14.85 -1.62
N LEU A 9 -24.14 -15.92 -1.03
CA LEU A 9 -23.45 -16.75 -0.06
C LEU A 9 -23.12 -18.11 -0.67
N ASP A 10 -21.86 -18.53 -0.52
CA ASP A 10 -21.50 -19.94 -0.54
C ASP A 10 -21.86 -20.50 0.84
N GLU A 11 -22.74 -21.51 0.90
CA GLU A 11 -23.34 -21.99 2.17
C GLU A 11 -22.32 -22.66 3.12
N GLU A 12 -21.08 -22.90 2.67
CA GLU A 12 -20.02 -23.57 3.43
C GLU A 12 -18.93 -22.63 4.01
N ASP A 13 -18.85 -21.34 3.61
CA ASP A 13 -17.84 -20.39 4.10
C ASP A 13 -18.46 -19.13 4.74
N ASP A 14 -18.64 -19.18 6.06
CA ASP A 14 -19.15 -18.06 6.87
C ASP A 14 -18.17 -16.87 7.01
N SER A 15 -16.93 -16.97 6.51
CA SER A 15 -15.91 -15.93 6.69
C SER A 15 -16.31 -14.59 6.09
N PHE A 16 -17.12 -14.58 5.02
CA PHE A 16 -17.64 -13.35 4.43
C PHE A 16 -18.67 -12.66 5.35
N ASN A 17 -19.57 -13.43 5.97
CA ASN A 17 -20.56 -12.90 6.91
C ASN A 17 -19.90 -12.36 8.18
N ILE A 18 -18.92 -13.10 8.71
CA ILE A 18 -18.14 -12.69 9.88
C ILE A 18 -17.40 -11.38 9.60
N GLY A 19 -16.77 -11.26 8.42
CA GLY A 19 -16.07 -10.03 8.05
C GLY A 19 -17.01 -8.84 7.89
N CYS A 20 -18.18 -9.02 7.27
CA CYS A 20 -19.22 -7.98 7.20
C CYS A 20 -19.66 -7.52 8.60
N ALA A 21 -19.85 -8.46 9.53
CA ALA A 21 -20.24 -8.15 10.92
C ALA A 21 -19.13 -7.39 11.66
N ASN A 22 -17.87 -7.79 11.49
CA ASN A 22 -16.72 -7.10 12.08
C ASN A 22 -16.58 -5.67 11.56
N ALA A 23 -16.71 -5.47 10.24
CA ALA A 23 -16.68 -4.15 9.63
C ALA A 23 -17.80 -3.26 10.19
N TYR A 24 -19.02 -3.78 10.33
CA TYR A 24 -20.14 -3.06 10.94
C TYR A 24 -19.90 -2.67 12.41
N SER A 25 -19.32 -3.58 13.19
CA SER A 25 -18.97 -3.29 14.59
C SER A 25 -17.94 -2.16 14.69
N HIS A 26 -16.89 -2.21 13.86
CA HIS A 26 -15.84 -1.18 13.87
C HIS A 26 -16.35 0.17 13.37
N MET A 27 -17.28 0.19 12.41
CA MET A 27 -17.97 1.42 11.98
C MET A 27 -18.73 2.11 13.12
N THR A 28 -19.37 1.33 13.98
CA THR A 28 -20.11 1.87 15.13
C THR A 28 -19.16 2.60 16.11
N GLU A 29 -17.92 2.15 16.21
CA GLU A 29 -16.87 2.82 16.99
C GLU A 29 -16.34 4.08 16.28
N LEU A 30 -16.17 4.02 14.96
CA LEU A 30 -15.65 5.14 14.13
C LEU A 30 -16.63 6.30 13.98
N ALA A 31 -17.94 6.08 14.12
CA ALA A 31 -18.95 7.15 14.13
C ALA A 31 -18.72 8.22 15.22
N LEU A 32 -17.83 7.94 16.19
CA LEU A 32 -17.43 8.85 17.25
C LEU A 32 -16.18 9.69 16.92
N ASN A 33 -15.34 9.25 15.96
CA ASN A 33 -14.13 9.96 15.50
C ASN A 33 -13.71 9.51 14.08
N PRO A 34 -14.13 10.23 13.03
CA PRO A 34 -14.11 9.71 11.68
C PRO A 34 -12.71 9.77 11.04
N ASN A 35 -12.04 8.62 10.93
CA ASN A 35 -11.14 8.38 9.81
C ASN A 35 -11.86 7.52 8.77
N ILE A 36 -12.85 8.13 8.11
CA ILE A 36 -13.75 7.44 7.16
C ILE A 36 -12.95 6.86 5.98
N SER A 37 -11.97 7.59 5.44
CA SER A 37 -11.17 7.15 4.27
C SER A 37 -10.51 5.79 4.48
N GLY A 38 -9.77 5.62 5.59
CA GLY A 38 -9.07 4.37 5.85
C GLY A 38 -10.01 3.17 6.03
N PHE A 39 -11.19 3.40 6.61
CA PHE A 39 -12.23 2.38 6.70
C PHE A 39 -12.80 2.01 5.33
N CYS A 40 -13.11 3.00 4.47
CA CYS A 40 -13.61 2.77 3.13
C CYS A 40 -12.60 1.98 2.28
N GLU A 41 -11.33 2.39 2.28
CA GLU A 41 -10.25 1.78 1.51
C GLU A 41 -9.97 0.33 1.94
N TYR A 42 -9.90 0.07 3.25
CA TYR A 42 -9.69 -1.29 3.75
C TYR A 42 -10.88 -2.20 3.43
N THR A 43 -12.11 -1.70 3.58
CA THR A 43 -13.32 -2.45 3.22
C THR A 43 -13.34 -2.78 1.74
N ASN A 44 -12.98 -1.82 0.88
CA ASN A 44 -12.82 -2.01 -0.55
C ASN A 44 -11.86 -3.18 -0.86
N TYR A 45 -10.65 -3.14 -0.30
CA TYR A 45 -9.62 -4.19 -0.42
C TYR A 45 -10.14 -5.58 0.01
N TRP A 46 -10.74 -5.65 1.20
CA TRP A 46 -11.19 -6.92 1.77
C TRP A 46 -12.31 -7.56 0.96
N PHE A 47 -13.31 -6.76 0.55
CA PHE A 47 -14.39 -7.22 -0.32
C PHE A 47 -13.85 -7.71 -1.68
N TYR A 48 -12.86 -7.04 -2.27
CA TYR A 48 -12.28 -7.46 -3.54
C TYR A 48 -11.66 -8.86 -3.40
N GLY A 49 -10.84 -9.07 -2.38
CA GLY A 49 -10.18 -10.35 -2.13
C GLY A 49 -11.16 -11.51 -1.94
N LYS A 50 -12.27 -11.27 -1.25
CA LYS A 50 -13.31 -12.29 -1.00
C LYS A 50 -14.18 -12.58 -2.21
N LEU A 51 -14.51 -11.56 -3.01
CA LEU A 51 -15.54 -11.67 -4.03
C LEU A 51 -14.98 -11.90 -5.44
N LYS A 52 -13.71 -11.56 -5.71
CA LYS A 52 -13.10 -11.67 -7.05
C LYS A 52 -13.11 -13.06 -7.68
N SER A 53 -13.23 -14.12 -6.88
CA SER A 53 -13.16 -15.52 -7.34
C SER A 53 -14.49 -16.27 -7.24
N ALA A 54 -15.49 -15.73 -6.55
CA ALA A 54 -16.62 -16.52 -6.05
C ALA A 54 -17.98 -16.20 -6.71
N TYR A 55 -18.15 -15.04 -7.37
CA TYR A 55 -19.50 -14.59 -7.76
C TYR A 55 -19.61 -14.09 -9.21
N LYS A 56 -20.75 -14.39 -9.84
CA LYS A 56 -21.17 -13.87 -11.16
C LYS A 56 -21.53 -12.38 -11.14
N ILE A 57 -21.65 -11.78 -9.95
CA ILE A 57 -22.03 -10.39 -9.74
C ILE A 57 -20.76 -9.57 -9.49
N THR A 58 -20.71 -8.38 -10.07
CA THR A 58 -19.57 -7.47 -9.93
C THR A 58 -19.42 -7.07 -8.47
N TYR A 59 -18.25 -7.32 -7.88
CA TYR A 59 -17.91 -6.95 -6.50
C TYR A 59 -18.33 -5.52 -6.11
N ASN A 60 -18.22 -4.58 -7.05
CA ASN A 60 -18.63 -3.18 -6.88
C ASN A 60 -20.11 -3.02 -6.46
N ASP A 61 -21.01 -3.87 -6.98
CA ASP A 61 -22.43 -3.79 -6.65
C ASP A 61 -22.69 -4.20 -5.20
N ILE A 62 -22.00 -5.24 -4.74
CA ILE A 62 -22.09 -5.76 -3.37
C ILE A 62 -21.48 -4.75 -2.39
N LEU A 63 -20.30 -4.20 -2.71
CA LEU A 63 -19.63 -3.18 -1.91
C LEU A 63 -20.50 -1.92 -1.75
N ARG A 64 -21.08 -1.42 -2.85
CA ARG A 64 -21.99 -0.27 -2.81
C ARG A 64 -23.24 -0.54 -2.00
N ALA A 65 -23.83 -1.74 -2.14
CA ALA A 65 -24.98 -2.14 -1.33
C ALA A 65 -24.63 -2.21 0.16
N PHE A 66 -23.42 -2.64 0.49
CA PHE A 66 -22.90 -2.64 1.86
C PHE A 66 -22.81 -1.22 2.42
N PHE A 67 -22.08 -0.30 1.77
CA PHE A 67 -21.94 1.08 2.26
C PHE A 67 -23.28 1.82 2.35
N ASN A 68 -24.15 1.70 1.35
CA ASN A 68 -25.50 2.29 1.41
C ASN A 68 -26.37 1.70 2.53
N GLY A 69 -26.08 0.46 2.94
CA GLY A 69 -26.78 -0.21 4.04
C GLY A 69 -26.28 0.21 5.43
N VAL A 70 -25.10 0.84 5.51
CA VAL A 70 -24.49 1.27 6.77
C VAL A 70 -24.40 2.81 6.74
N GLY A 71 -25.41 3.47 7.31
CA GLY A 71 -25.54 4.93 7.23
C GLY A 71 -24.34 5.72 7.77
N ASN A 72 -24.12 6.92 7.24
CA ASN A 72 -22.96 7.80 7.43
C ASN A 72 -21.67 7.36 6.71
N PHE A 73 -21.76 6.39 5.81
CA PHE A 73 -20.65 5.93 4.98
C PHE A 73 -20.98 6.01 3.48
N GLU A 74 -21.96 6.84 3.11
CA GLU A 74 -22.30 7.14 1.72
C GLU A 74 -21.08 7.74 0.98
N ASP A 75 -20.26 8.52 1.68
CA ASP A 75 -18.99 9.05 1.17
C ASP A 75 -18.01 7.93 0.76
N CYS A 76 -18.08 6.73 1.38
CA CYS A 76 -17.26 5.60 0.94
C CYS A 76 -17.56 5.18 -0.50
N VAL A 77 -18.82 5.32 -0.95
CA VAL A 77 -19.19 4.97 -2.33
C VAL A 77 -18.45 5.86 -3.34
N GLU A 78 -18.19 7.12 -2.97
CA GLU A 78 -17.44 8.06 -3.80
C GLU A 78 -15.91 7.93 -3.65
N LEU A 79 -15.44 7.54 -2.45
CA LEU A 79 -14.02 7.40 -2.12
C LEU A 79 -13.39 6.10 -2.64
N THR A 80 -14.16 5.03 -2.78
CA THR A 80 -13.60 3.73 -3.20
C THR A 80 -13.34 3.67 -4.70
N GLU A 81 -12.07 3.61 -5.08
CA GLU A 81 -11.65 3.34 -6.46
C GLU A 81 -11.73 1.84 -6.78
N ALA A 82 -11.99 1.50 -8.05
CA ALA A 82 -11.99 0.11 -8.50
C ALA A 82 -10.57 -0.49 -8.36
N ILE A 83 -10.48 -1.63 -7.67
CA ILE A 83 -9.22 -2.36 -7.49
C ILE A 83 -9.00 -3.31 -8.67
N ASP A 84 -7.81 -3.26 -9.27
CA ASP A 84 -7.36 -4.28 -10.22
C ASP A 84 -6.51 -5.36 -9.52
N GLU A 85 -6.25 -6.48 -10.19
CA GLU A 85 -5.52 -7.60 -9.57
C GLU A 85 -4.10 -7.20 -9.14
N ARG A 86 -3.44 -6.27 -9.84
CA ARG A 86 -2.10 -5.80 -9.47
C ARG A 86 -2.16 -4.95 -8.20
N THR A 87 -3.08 -3.99 -8.16
CA THR A 87 -3.34 -3.16 -6.97
C THR A 87 -3.70 -4.04 -5.78
N TYR A 88 -4.55 -5.06 -5.96
CA TYR A 88 -4.89 -6.00 -4.90
C TYR A 88 -3.67 -6.76 -4.37
N ILE A 89 -2.80 -7.25 -5.25
CA ILE A 89 -1.58 -7.96 -4.85
C ILE A 89 -0.66 -7.06 -4.01
N ASP A 90 -0.54 -5.78 -4.38
CA ASP A 90 0.29 -4.82 -3.64
C ASP A 90 -0.34 -4.44 -2.29
N LEU A 91 -1.67 -4.20 -2.25
CA LEU A 91 -2.41 -3.98 -1.00
C LEU A 91 -2.29 -5.19 -0.06
N LYS A 92 -2.36 -6.41 -0.58
CA LYS A 92 -2.21 -7.63 0.23
C LYS A 92 -0.83 -7.73 0.88
N LYS A 93 0.24 -7.37 0.17
CA LYS A 93 1.59 -7.33 0.76
C LYS A 93 1.68 -6.30 1.88
N LEU A 94 1.07 -5.12 1.69
CA LEU A 94 1.02 -4.09 2.73
C LEU A 94 0.24 -4.59 3.94
N ASP A 95 -0.93 -5.17 3.74
CA ASP A 95 -1.79 -5.73 4.78
C ASP A 95 -1.03 -6.76 5.65
N GLU A 96 -0.40 -7.74 5.02
CA GLU A 96 0.43 -8.74 5.72
C GLU A 96 1.60 -8.11 6.51
N LEU A 97 2.19 -7.04 5.97
CA LEU A 97 3.28 -6.31 6.62
C LEU A 97 2.78 -5.51 7.84
N TYR A 98 1.64 -4.84 7.73
CA TYR A 98 1.00 -4.10 8.82
C TYR A 98 0.51 -5.04 9.93
N GLU A 99 -0.06 -6.20 9.61
CA GLU A 99 -0.43 -7.22 10.60
C GLU A 99 0.79 -7.64 11.44
N LYS A 100 1.93 -7.93 10.79
CA LYS A 100 3.18 -8.27 11.49
C LYS A 100 3.68 -7.14 12.36
N PHE A 101 3.58 -5.90 11.89
CA PHE A 101 3.92 -4.74 12.68
C PHE A 101 3.02 -4.58 13.91
N TYR A 102 1.69 -4.73 13.78
CA TYR A 102 0.79 -4.63 14.91
C TYR A 102 1.02 -5.76 15.93
N ASN A 103 1.36 -6.96 15.46
CA ASN A 103 1.78 -8.07 16.33
C ASN A 103 3.09 -7.75 17.07
N PHE A 104 4.05 -7.08 16.42
CA PHE A 104 5.26 -6.59 17.07
C PHE A 104 4.97 -5.46 18.08
N LYS A 105 4.05 -4.55 17.74
CA LYS A 105 3.69 -3.38 18.56
C LYS A 105 2.90 -3.75 19.81
N ASN A 106 1.94 -4.67 19.70
CA ASN A 106 0.94 -4.95 20.73
C ASN A 106 1.33 -6.07 21.70
N LYS A 107 2.39 -6.85 21.43
CA LYS A 107 2.89 -7.88 22.37
C LYS A 107 3.41 -7.21 23.66
N SER A 108 2.96 -7.71 24.83
CA SER A 108 3.41 -7.21 26.13
C SER A 108 4.91 -7.40 26.35
N SER A 109 5.52 -6.56 27.21
CA SER A 109 6.92 -6.63 27.65
C SER A 109 7.24 -7.83 28.55
N THR A 110 6.42 -8.89 28.50
CA THR A 110 6.63 -10.15 29.22
C THR A 110 6.84 -11.31 28.24
N GLN A 111 6.83 -11.03 26.93
CA GLN A 111 7.00 -11.99 25.84
C GLN A 111 8.17 -11.58 24.92
N ASP A 112 9.21 -10.97 25.48
CA ASP A 112 10.18 -10.16 24.74
C ASP A 112 10.92 -10.93 23.65
N SER A 113 11.25 -12.20 23.89
CA SER A 113 11.91 -13.04 22.88
C SER A 113 11.00 -13.28 21.65
N ASN A 114 9.72 -13.54 21.88
CA ASN A 114 8.74 -13.75 20.81
C ASN A 114 8.33 -12.42 20.14
N ARG A 115 8.32 -11.32 20.89
CA ARG A 115 8.07 -9.98 20.34
C ARG A 115 9.20 -9.54 19.41
N CYS A 116 10.45 -9.62 19.86
CA CYS A 116 11.59 -9.22 19.04
C CYS A 116 11.73 -10.11 17.80
N LYS A 117 11.42 -11.42 17.90
CA LYS A 117 11.36 -12.30 16.73
C LYS A 117 10.36 -11.80 15.68
N THR A 118 9.14 -11.46 16.08
CA THR A 118 8.14 -10.89 15.16
C THR A 118 8.61 -9.56 14.55
N GLY A 119 9.29 -8.70 15.33
CA GLY A 119 9.87 -7.47 14.82
C GLY A 119 10.98 -7.70 13.80
N ILE A 120 11.83 -8.71 14.00
CA ILE A 120 12.88 -9.12 13.05
C ILE A 120 12.24 -9.64 11.76
N GLU A 121 11.26 -10.54 11.86
CA GLU A 121 10.54 -11.10 10.69
C GLU A 121 9.87 -9.98 9.89
N CYS A 122 9.20 -9.04 10.58
CA CYS A 122 8.58 -7.87 9.96
C CYS A 122 9.61 -6.99 9.22
N ALA A 123 10.76 -6.72 9.84
CA ALA A 123 11.83 -5.95 9.23
C ALA A 123 12.47 -6.64 8.01
N GLN A 124 12.62 -7.97 8.06
CA GLN A 124 13.12 -8.77 6.95
C GLN A 124 12.14 -8.74 5.77
N GLU A 125 10.84 -8.84 6.05
CA GLU A 125 9.81 -8.80 5.02
C GLU A 125 9.73 -7.45 4.32
N TYR A 126 9.81 -6.35 5.07
CA TYR A 126 9.95 -5.01 4.50
C TYR A 126 11.14 -4.94 3.51
N LYS A 127 12.30 -5.48 3.91
CA LYS A 127 13.52 -5.49 3.09
C LYS A 127 13.37 -6.29 1.79
N ASN A 128 12.49 -7.30 1.74
CA ASN A 128 12.22 -8.05 0.51
C ASN A 128 11.57 -7.20 -0.60
N HIS A 129 11.02 -6.04 -0.27
CA HIS A 129 10.44 -5.11 -1.24
C HIS A 129 11.45 -4.10 -1.80
N GLU A 130 12.73 -4.15 -1.40
CA GLU A 130 13.76 -3.21 -1.88
C GLU A 130 13.83 -3.18 -3.41
N SER A 131 13.91 -4.34 -4.07
CA SER A 131 14.02 -4.41 -5.54
C SER A 131 12.78 -3.89 -6.26
N THR A 132 11.61 -3.92 -5.61
CA THR A 132 10.37 -3.39 -6.16
C THR A 132 10.41 -1.87 -6.22
N CYS A 133 10.96 -1.21 -5.22
CA CYS A 133 10.91 0.24 -5.07
C CYS A 133 12.18 0.97 -5.50
N LYS A 134 13.35 0.36 -5.32
CA LYS A 134 14.64 0.97 -5.63
C LYS A 134 14.77 1.18 -7.15
N GLY A 135 14.84 2.44 -7.57
CA GLY A 135 14.98 2.82 -8.98
C GLY A 135 13.67 2.83 -9.79
N ASN A 136 12.56 2.33 -9.23
CA ASN A 136 11.25 2.25 -9.90
C ASN A 136 10.29 3.39 -9.52
N GLY A 137 10.76 4.37 -8.75
CA GLY A 137 10.08 5.64 -8.53
C GLY A 137 9.01 5.65 -7.42
N ASN A 138 8.28 6.76 -7.36
CA ASN A 138 7.34 7.16 -6.31
C ASN A 138 5.91 6.62 -6.57
N ASN A 139 5.78 5.31 -6.80
CA ASN A 139 4.46 4.69 -7.01
C ASN A 139 3.71 4.50 -5.66
N GLY A 140 2.39 4.32 -5.72
CA GLY A 140 1.54 4.23 -4.52
C GLY A 140 2.03 3.20 -3.51
N PHE A 141 2.37 1.98 -3.95
CA PHE A 141 2.89 0.92 -3.08
C PHE A 141 4.19 1.33 -2.36
N CYS A 142 5.13 1.94 -3.08
CA CYS A 142 6.40 2.38 -2.51
C CYS A 142 6.25 3.60 -1.58
N ASN A 143 5.25 4.46 -1.83
CA ASN A 143 4.91 5.56 -0.93
C ASN A 143 4.36 5.02 0.40
N GLU A 144 3.49 4.01 0.33
CA GLU A 144 2.98 3.37 1.54
C GLU A 144 4.05 2.58 2.29
N LEU A 145 5.01 1.96 1.59
CA LEU A 145 6.18 1.38 2.27
C LEU A 145 7.04 2.43 2.98
N GLU A 146 7.12 3.65 2.46
CA GLU A 146 7.80 4.76 3.14
C GLU A 146 7.03 5.23 4.38
N ASN A 147 5.68 5.28 4.30
CA ASN A 147 4.83 5.54 5.47
C ASN A 147 5.01 4.46 6.54
N PHE A 148 4.98 3.19 6.13
CA PHE A 148 5.24 2.04 7.00
C PHE A 148 6.61 2.15 7.68
N ARG A 149 7.67 2.46 6.92
CA ARG A 149 9.02 2.66 7.45
C ARG A 149 9.04 3.70 8.57
N ASN A 150 8.40 4.85 8.35
CA ASN A 150 8.33 5.91 9.35
C ASN A 150 7.61 5.46 10.62
N LEU A 151 6.50 4.75 10.46
CA LEU A 151 5.73 4.18 11.57
C LEU A 151 6.56 3.15 12.37
N PHE A 152 7.21 2.22 11.67
CA PHE A 152 8.05 1.17 12.27
C PHE A 152 9.23 1.77 13.03
N ASN A 153 10.00 2.66 12.40
CA ASN A 153 11.19 3.26 13.01
C ASN A 153 10.82 4.15 14.21
N THR A 154 9.67 4.82 14.16
CA THR A 154 9.15 5.58 15.30
C THR A 154 8.81 4.65 16.46
N HIS A 155 8.18 3.50 16.20
CA HIS A 155 7.93 2.51 17.23
C HIS A 155 9.23 1.91 17.79
N LEU A 156 10.19 1.58 16.92
CA LEU A 156 11.45 0.97 17.31
C LEU A 156 12.22 1.84 18.32
N LYS A 157 12.16 3.18 18.20
CA LYS A 157 12.76 4.11 19.16
C LYS A 157 12.23 3.99 20.58
N SER A 158 11.00 3.50 20.77
CA SER A 158 10.43 3.27 22.11
C SER A 158 10.62 1.85 22.62
N VAL A 159 11.21 0.95 21.83
CA VAL A 159 11.46 -0.45 22.20
C VAL A 159 12.88 -0.60 22.75
N ILE A 160 13.01 -0.88 24.05
CA ILE A 160 14.31 -0.95 24.75
C ILE A 160 14.97 -2.34 24.64
N GLU A 161 14.18 -3.41 24.52
CA GLU A 161 14.64 -4.80 24.63
C GLU A 161 15.08 -5.43 23.29
N CYS A 162 14.55 -4.97 22.16
CA CYS A 162 14.83 -5.53 20.84
C CYS A 162 16.02 -4.87 20.14
N LYS A 163 17.19 -4.90 20.78
CA LYS A 163 18.41 -4.18 20.32
C LYS A 163 18.98 -4.65 18.97
N ASN A 164 18.55 -5.80 18.47
CA ASN A 164 19.06 -6.39 17.23
C ASN A 164 18.22 -6.00 15.99
N ILE A 165 17.16 -5.20 16.17
CA ILE A 165 16.37 -4.67 15.07
C ILE A 165 16.95 -3.30 14.71
N GLU A 166 17.42 -3.17 13.48
CA GLU A 166 17.91 -1.90 12.94
C GLU A 166 16.76 -1.07 12.34
N GLU A 167 16.94 0.25 12.28
CA GLU A 167 16.02 1.12 11.54
C GLU A 167 15.93 0.68 10.07
N LEU A 168 14.71 0.68 9.55
CA LEU A 168 14.43 0.34 8.17
C LEU A 168 14.98 1.43 7.22
N PRO A 169 15.72 1.05 6.17
CA PRO A 169 16.23 1.99 5.18
C PRO A 169 15.10 2.51 4.29
N SER A 170 15.25 3.71 3.73
CA SER A 170 14.34 4.17 2.68
C SER A 170 14.73 3.56 1.33
N PHE A 171 13.74 3.17 0.54
CA PHE A 171 13.92 2.71 -0.83
C PHE A 171 13.65 3.81 -1.87
N GLN A 172 13.10 4.94 -1.45
CA GLN A 172 12.91 6.08 -2.33
C GLN A 172 14.30 6.60 -2.70
N GLY A 173 14.53 6.74 -4.01
CA GLY A 173 15.81 7.22 -4.53
C GLY A 173 16.21 8.53 -3.85
N SER A 174 17.50 8.67 -3.54
CA SER A 174 18.01 9.97 -3.08
C SER A 174 17.58 11.07 -4.04
N PRO A 175 17.16 12.26 -3.57
CA PRO A 175 16.94 13.44 -4.40
C PRO A 175 18.12 13.72 -5.35
N LEU A 176 19.33 13.26 -5.00
CA LEU A 176 20.54 13.40 -5.80
C LEU A 176 20.47 12.64 -7.13
N ALA A 177 19.80 11.49 -7.22
CA ALA A 177 19.72 10.71 -8.46
C ALA A 177 18.90 11.45 -9.54
N ALA A 178 17.78 12.06 -9.14
CA ALA A 178 17.00 12.95 -10.01
C ALA A 178 17.77 14.24 -10.34
N THR A 179 18.54 14.77 -9.39
CA THR A 179 19.37 15.98 -9.56
C THR A 179 20.53 15.77 -10.54
N ILE A 180 21.12 14.57 -10.62
CA ILE A 180 22.23 14.27 -11.55
C ILE A 180 21.73 13.98 -12.97
N SER A 181 20.55 13.35 -13.13
CA SER A 181 20.02 12.98 -14.45
C SER A 181 19.69 14.19 -15.34
N ILE A 182 19.24 15.31 -14.73
CA ILE A 182 18.88 16.54 -15.45
C ILE A 182 20.09 17.18 -16.17
N PRO A 183 21.20 17.53 -15.49
CA PRO A 183 22.36 18.14 -16.15
C PRO A 183 23.03 17.22 -17.17
N VAL A 184 23.06 15.90 -16.94
CA VAL A 184 23.63 14.93 -17.91
C VAL A 184 22.83 14.88 -19.21
N SER A 185 21.49 14.93 -19.11
CA SER A 185 20.61 14.93 -20.28
C SER A 185 20.75 16.23 -21.09
N VAL A 186 20.84 17.38 -20.41
CA VAL A 186 21.04 18.70 -21.03
C VAL A 186 22.40 18.78 -21.73
N MET A 187 23.49 18.34 -21.09
CA MET A 187 24.81 18.34 -21.71
C MET A 187 24.89 17.42 -22.94
N SER A 188 24.19 16.29 -22.91
CA SER A 188 24.11 15.36 -24.04
C SER A 188 23.39 15.97 -25.24
N LEU A 189 22.27 16.69 -25.00
CA LEU A 189 21.53 17.39 -26.05
C LEU A 189 22.38 18.49 -26.72
N ILE A 190 23.05 19.32 -25.92
CA ILE A 190 23.92 20.39 -26.44
C ILE A 190 25.04 19.79 -27.31
N SER A 191 25.68 18.72 -26.84
CA SER A 191 26.75 18.03 -27.57
C SER A 191 26.25 17.46 -28.91
N PHE A 192 25.04 16.90 -28.93
CA PHE A 192 24.42 16.35 -30.13
C PHE A 192 24.10 17.45 -31.16
N PHE A 193 23.54 18.59 -30.72
CA PHE A 193 23.30 19.74 -31.59
C PHE A 193 24.60 20.33 -32.15
N SER A 194 25.65 20.46 -31.33
CA SER A 194 26.97 20.91 -31.78
C SER A 194 27.61 19.97 -32.81
N PHE A 195 27.43 18.66 -32.66
CA PHE A 195 27.92 17.67 -33.62
C PHE A 195 27.19 17.77 -34.97
N ILE A 196 25.86 17.93 -34.94
CA ILE A 196 25.06 18.10 -36.17
C ILE A 196 25.44 19.40 -36.88
N THR A 197 25.52 20.53 -36.18
CA THR A 197 25.88 21.81 -36.80
C THR A 197 27.29 21.78 -37.38
N TYR A 198 28.27 21.21 -36.68
CA TYR A 198 29.62 21.02 -37.21
C TYR A 198 29.63 20.23 -38.53
N LYS A 199 28.90 19.11 -38.59
CA LYS A 199 28.82 18.27 -39.78
C LYS A 199 28.12 18.98 -40.95
N VAL A 200 27.05 19.71 -40.67
CA VAL A 200 26.28 20.47 -41.67
C VAL A 200 27.10 21.64 -42.21
N CYS A 201 27.75 22.44 -41.35
CA CYS A 201 28.60 23.55 -41.77
C CYS A 201 29.78 23.08 -42.64
N LYS A 202 30.42 21.95 -42.32
CA LYS A 202 31.49 21.39 -43.15
C LYS A 202 31.00 21.03 -44.56
N TYR A 203 29.76 20.58 -44.69
CA TYR A 203 29.14 20.23 -45.98
C TYR A 203 28.85 21.47 -46.85
N PHE A 204 28.50 22.61 -46.24
CA PHE A 204 28.24 23.86 -46.94
C PHE A 204 29.50 24.66 -47.26
N VAL A 205 30.60 24.46 -46.52
CA VAL A 205 31.88 25.13 -46.77
C VAL A 205 32.73 24.40 -47.83
N GLN A 206 32.42 23.14 -48.16
CA GLN A 206 33.11 22.34 -49.18
C GLN A 206 32.40 22.29 -50.55
N LYS A 207 31.40 23.13 -50.80
CA LYS A 207 30.69 23.22 -52.08
C LYS A 207 30.80 24.64 -52.64
#